data_AF-A0A838G706-F1
#
_entry.id   AF-A0A838G706-F1
#
_cell.length_a   1.000
_cell.length_b   1.000
_cell.length_c   1.000
_cell.angle_alpha   90.00
_cell.angle_beta   90.00
_cell.angle_gamma   90.00
#
_symmetry.space_group_name_H-M   'P 1'
#
loop_
_entity.id
_entity.type
_entity.pdbx_description
1 polymer ?
#
loop_
_entity_poly.entity_id
_entity_poly.type
_entity_poly.pdbx_seq_one_letter_code
_entity_poly.pdbx_strand_id
1 'polypeptide(L)'
;DASFAFLGLYICRPDLRGQGYGLRVWQAALESAGARTIALDGVPAQQENYVRSGFTLAWRNTRYQVEGGTDDDVPGLIDLDSIPFTDITLYDADVFEADRRTFLRFWLAQPGGRRLGVVRDGRLAGWGLLRPCAEGSKIGPLMADDRQVAEQLLDGLCAAGSGQPVFIDVPETNPEAMRLVRARGMTPCFETARMNRGVPPPIDIGKIWGLTTFELG
;
A
#
# COMPACT_ATOMS: atom_id res chain seq x y z
N ASP A 1 9.72 -11.36 -6.34
CA ASP A 1 10.62 -12.49 -6.03
C ASP A 1 10.93 -13.26 -7.33
N ALA A 2 11.09 -14.60 -7.26
CA ALA A 2 11.31 -15.46 -8.42
C ALA A 2 10.07 -15.61 -9.34
N SER A 3 8.87 -15.33 -8.84
CA SER A 3 7.59 -15.53 -9.54
C SER A 3 6.82 -14.24 -9.82
N PHE A 4 7.10 -13.18 -9.07
CA PHE A 4 6.39 -11.91 -9.12
C PHE A 4 7.32 -10.70 -9.28
N ALA A 5 6.87 -9.71 -10.06
CA ALA A 5 7.50 -8.41 -10.23
C ALA A 5 6.47 -7.28 -10.12
N PHE A 6 6.88 -6.14 -9.59
CA PHE A 6 6.06 -4.94 -9.51
C PHE A 6 6.70 -3.82 -10.33
N LEU A 7 5.93 -3.15 -11.18
CA LEU A 7 6.37 -1.97 -11.93
C LEU A 7 5.78 -0.71 -11.32
N GLY A 8 6.65 0.22 -10.94
CA GLY A 8 6.27 1.54 -10.46
C GLY A 8 7.31 2.59 -10.81
N LEU A 9 7.04 3.84 -10.41
CA LEU A 9 7.90 5.01 -10.67
C LEU A 9 8.26 5.21 -12.15
N TYR A 10 7.39 4.79 -13.06
CA TYR A 10 7.59 5.00 -14.49
C TYR A 10 7.29 6.46 -14.86
N ILE A 11 8.35 7.27 -14.95
CA ILE A 11 8.26 8.70 -15.25
C ILE A 11 9.36 9.13 -16.22
N CYS A 12 9.03 10.04 -17.12
CA CYS A 12 9.97 10.66 -18.04
C CYS A 12 9.96 12.19 -17.85
N ARG A 13 11.16 12.78 -17.80
CA ARG A 13 11.37 14.23 -17.68
C ARG A 13 10.63 14.96 -18.83
N PRO A 14 9.85 16.02 -18.57
CA PRO A 14 8.98 16.63 -19.57
C PRO A 14 9.65 16.99 -20.90
N ASP A 15 10.86 17.54 -20.88
CA ASP A 15 11.67 17.94 -22.03
C ASP A 15 12.24 16.76 -22.84
N LEU A 16 12.20 15.54 -22.31
CA LEU A 16 12.65 14.31 -22.97
C LEU A 16 11.48 13.45 -23.49
N ARG A 17 10.24 13.88 -23.27
CA ARG A 17 9.04 13.15 -23.75
C ARG A 17 8.93 13.20 -25.27
N GLY A 18 8.27 12.21 -25.85
CA GLY A 18 8.12 12.08 -27.31
C GLY A 18 9.34 11.56 -28.06
N GLN A 19 10.49 11.36 -27.38
CA GLN A 19 11.74 10.89 -27.98
C GLN A 19 11.97 9.37 -27.83
N GLY A 20 10.98 8.62 -27.33
CA GLY A 20 11.05 7.15 -27.19
C GLY A 20 11.80 6.63 -25.95
N TYR A 21 12.40 7.47 -25.11
CA TYR A 21 13.11 7.02 -23.90
C TYR A 21 12.24 6.23 -22.92
N GLY A 22 11.02 6.70 -22.67
CA GLY A 22 10.08 6.00 -21.80
C GLY A 22 9.81 4.58 -22.30
N LEU A 23 9.55 4.43 -23.60
CA LEU A 23 9.31 3.11 -24.21
C LEU A 23 10.52 2.18 -24.07
N ARG A 24 11.74 2.70 -24.20
CA ARG A 24 12.97 1.91 -24.01
C ARG A 24 13.11 1.43 -22.56
N VAL A 25 12.82 2.29 -21.58
CA VAL A 25 12.80 1.91 -20.16
C VAL A 25 11.72 0.87 -19.90
N TRP A 26 10.52 1.06 -20.46
CA TRP A 26 9.40 0.12 -20.35
C TRP A 26 9.76 -1.27 -20.90
N GLN A 27 10.35 -1.33 -22.11
CA GLN A 27 10.80 -2.58 -22.72
C GLN A 27 11.86 -3.29 -21.85
N ALA A 28 12.88 -2.56 -21.39
CA ALA A 28 13.90 -3.11 -20.51
C ALA A 28 13.32 -3.63 -19.18
N ALA A 29 12.32 -2.95 -18.63
CA ALA A 29 11.64 -3.40 -17.41
C ALA A 29 10.84 -4.68 -17.64
N LEU A 30 10.12 -4.79 -18.76
CA LEU A 30 9.39 -6.02 -19.13
C LEU A 30 10.34 -7.19 -19.42
N GLU A 31 11.46 -6.95 -20.12
CA GLU A 31 12.49 -7.95 -20.36
C GLU A 31 13.12 -8.44 -19.06
N SER A 32 13.45 -7.51 -18.15
CA SER A 32 13.95 -7.83 -16.81
C SER A 32 12.95 -8.66 -16.01
N ALA A 33 11.65 -8.36 -16.10
CA ALA A 33 10.59 -9.13 -15.45
C ALA A 33 10.54 -10.60 -15.94
N GLY A 34 10.91 -10.86 -17.20
CA GLY A 34 11.00 -12.22 -17.74
C GLY A 34 9.63 -12.93 -17.72
N ALA A 35 9.61 -14.16 -17.21
CA ALA A 35 8.41 -15.00 -17.14
C ALA A 35 7.52 -14.75 -15.90
N ARG A 36 7.88 -13.79 -15.05
CA ARG A 36 7.15 -13.49 -13.81
C ARG A 36 5.79 -12.87 -14.10
N THR A 37 4.84 -13.06 -13.20
CA THR A 37 3.65 -12.21 -13.19
C THR A 37 4.05 -10.80 -12.81
N ILE A 38 3.53 -9.83 -13.55
CA ILE A 38 3.85 -8.41 -13.37
C ILE A 38 2.61 -7.69 -12.88
N ALA A 39 2.70 -6.99 -11.75
CA ALA A 39 1.68 -6.05 -11.30
C ALA A 39 2.14 -4.60 -11.46
N LEU A 40 1.18 -3.69 -11.57
CA LEU A 40 1.37 -2.25 -11.47
C LEU A 40 0.12 -1.57 -10.94
N ASP A 41 0.30 -0.39 -10.36
CA ASP A 41 -0.79 0.54 -10.08
C ASP A 41 -0.62 1.79 -10.96
N GLY A 42 -1.46 1.87 -11.99
CA GLY A 42 -1.38 2.90 -13.02
C GLY A 42 -2.47 3.95 -12.89
N VAL A 43 -2.17 5.21 -13.22
CA VAL A 43 -3.23 6.22 -13.35
C VAL A 43 -4.22 5.83 -14.45
N PRO A 44 -5.53 6.10 -14.29
CA PRO A 44 -6.55 5.67 -15.25
C PRO A 44 -6.28 6.06 -16.69
N ALA A 45 -5.72 7.26 -16.90
CA ALA A 45 -5.37 7.77 -18.24
C ALA A 45 -4.33 6.91 -18.99
N GLN A 46 -3.60 6.02 -18.30
CA GLN A 46 -2.58 5.16 -18.90
C GLN A 46 -3.05 3.71 -19.09
N GLN A 47 -4.26 3.34 -18.64
CA GLN A 47 -4.74 1.96 -18.69
C GLN A 47 -4.67 1.36 -20.10
N GLU A 48 -5.07 2.10 -21.14
CA GLU A 48 -5.02 1.61 -22.52
C GLU A 48 -3.61 1.24 -22.98
N ASN A 49 -2.58 1.96 -22.51
CA ASN A 49 -1.19 1.65 -22.83
C ASN A 49 -0.74 0.35 -22.16
N TYR A 50 -1.21 0.08 -20.95
CA TYR A 50 -0.95 -1.18 -20.25
C TYR A 50 -1.71 -2.35 -20.88
N VAL A 51 -2.97 -2.15 -21.31
CA VAL A 51 -3.74 -3.15 -22.07
C VAL A 51 -3.00 -3.56 -23.33
N ARG A 52 -2.47 -2.59 -24.10
CA ARG A 52 -1.63 -2.88 -25.28
C ARG A 52 -0.36 -3.67 -24.96
N SER A 53 0.12 -3.58 -23.72
CA SER A 53 1.27 -4.34 -23.20
C SER A 53 0.88 -5.69 -22.57
N GLY A 54 -0.37 -6.11 -22.69
CA GLY A 54 -0.88 -7.40 -22.20
C GLY A 54 -1.31 -7.40 -20.73
N PHE A 55 -1.52 -6.23 -20.13
CA PHE A 55 -2.06 -6.14 -18.78
C PHE A 55 -3.59 -6.13 -18.78
N THR A 56 -4.18 -6.72 -17.75
CA THR A 56 -5.63 -6.70 -17.49
C THR A 56 -5.91 -5.98 -16.18
N LEU A 57 -6.99 -5.19 -16.15
CA LEU A 57 -7.48 -4.56 -14.92
C LEU A 57 -7.86 -5.64 -13.90
N ALA A 58 -7.34 -5.50 -12.68
CA ALA A 58 -7.72 -6.34 -11.55
C ALA A 58 -8.72 -5.60 -10.65
N TRP A 59 -8.38 -4.39 -10.21
CA TRP A 59 -9.26 -3.52 -9.43
C TRP A 59 -8.79 -2.07 -9.47
N ARG A 60 -9.52 -1.18 -8.79
CA ARG A 60 -9.17 0.23 -8.60
C ARG A 60 -8.79 0.48 -7.15
N ASN A 61 -7.86 1.40 -6.93
CA ASN A 61 -7.52 1.89 -5.61
C ASN A 61 -7.88 3.37 -5.53
N THR A 62 -8.41 3.80 -4.39
CA THR A 62 -8.70 5.20 -4.12
C THR A 62 -7.83 5.68 -2.97
N ARG A 63 -7.13 6.80 -3.16
CA ARG A 63 -6.49 7.53 -2.08
C ARG A 63 -7.51 8.38 -1.36
N TYR A 64 -7.58 8.22 -0.05
CA TYR A 64 -8.35 9.03 0.86
C TYR A 64 -7.44 9.91 1.70
N GLN A 65 -7.96 11.06 2.13
CA GLN A 65 -7.28 11.96 3.04
C GLN A 65 -8.20 12.46 4.17
N VAL A 66 -7.59 12.79 5.30
CA VAL A 66 -8.22 13.48 6.43
C VAL A 66 -7.18 14.38 7.11
N GLU A 67 -7.63 15.35 7.89
CA GLU A 67 -6.74 16.06 8.81
C GLU A 67 -6.38 15.15 10.00
N GLY A 68 -5.09 15.04 10.31
CA GLY A 68 -4.58 14.25 11.43
C GLY A 68 -5.03 14.81 12.78
N GLY A 69 -5.03 13.96 13.80
CA GLY A 69 -5.41 14.34 15.17
C GLY A 69 -4.27 15.00 15.96
N THR A 70 -4.42 14.99 17.29
CA THR A 70 -3.52 15.64 18.26
C THR A 70 -2.56 14.69 18.99
N ASP A 71 -2.27 13.52 18.41
CA ASP A 71 -1.47 12.43 19.01
C ASP A 71 -2.07 11.88 20.32
N ASP A 72 -3.41 11.76 20.35
CA ASP A 72 -4.12 11.14 21.47
C ASP A 72 -3.84 9.63 21.52
N ASP A 73 -3.70 9.10 22.74
CA ASP A 73 -3.46 7.67 22.96
C ASP A 73 -4.73 6.85 22.68
N VAL A 74 -4.62 5.85 21.82
CA VAL A 74 -5.71 4.94 21.46
C VAL A 74 -5.47 3.59 22.14
N PRO A 75 -6.35 3.15 23.07
CA PRO A 75 -6.13 1.94 23.85
C PRO A 75 -6.01 0.67 22.99
N GLY A 76 -5.15 -0.25 23.43
CA GLY A 76 -5.00 -1.57 22.80
C GLY A 76 -3.98 -1.61 21.66
N LEU A 77 -3.37 -0.48 21.33
CA LEU A 77 -2.26 -0.39 20.39
C LEU A 77 -0.92 -0.60 21.10
N ILE A 78 0.01 -1.21 20.38
CA ILE A 78 1.40 -1.37 20.81
C ILE A 78 2.33 -0.78 19.77
N ASP A 79 3.55 -0.41 20.20
CA ASP A 79 4.62 -0.14 19.25
C ASP A 79 5.00 -1.44 18.53
N LEU A 80 4.99 -1.40 17.20
CA LEU A 80 5.33 -2.57 16.39
C LEU A 80 6.78 -3.02 16.63
N ASP A 81 7.67 -2.13 17.09
CA ASP A 81 9.06 -2.46 17.43
C ASP A 81 9.16 -3.40 18.64
N SER A 82 8.08 -3.56 19.42
CA SER A 82 7.98 -4.57 20.50
C SER A 82 7.67 -5.98 20.00
N ILE A 83 7.33 -6.14 18.72
CA ILE A 83 7.00 -7.43 18.10
C ILE A 83 8.21 -7.99 17.35
N PRO A 84 8.50 -9.30 17.45
CA PRO A 84 9.54 -9.92 16.64
C PRO A 84 9.30 -9.66 15.15
N PHE A 85 10.32 -9.17 14.45
CA PHE A 85 10.22 -8.87 13.01
C PHE A 85 9.77 -10.08 12.17
N THR A 86 10.08 -11.29 12.63
CA THR A 86 9.60 -12.54 12.02
C THR A 86 8.08 -12.61 11.97
N ASP A 87 7.39 -12.20 13.04
CA ASP A 87 5.93 -12.30 13.16
C ASP A 87 5.25 -11.32 12.21
N ILE A 88 5.84 -10.12 12.04
CA ILE A 88 5.41 -9.13 11.04
C ILE A 88 5.55 -9.70 9.62
N THR A 89 6.69 -10.33 9.32
CA THR A 89 6.94 -10.87 7.97
C THR A 89 6.12 -12.10 7.66
N LEU A 90 5.79 -12.93 8.65
CA LEU A 90 4.89 -14.07 8.49
C LEU A 90 3.46 -13.58 8.24
N TYR A 91 3.00 -12.60 9.03
CA TYR A 91 1.70 -11.98 8.81
C TYR A 91 1.60 -11.35 7.40
N ASP A 92 2.61 -10.59 6.98
CA ASP A 92 2.63 -9.95 5.66
C ASP A 92 2.66 -10.96 4.50
N ALA A 93 3.40 -12.07 4.65
CA ALA A 93 3.47 -13.13 3.66
C ALA A 93 2.13 -13.88 3.46
N ASP A 94 1.25 -13.90 4.48
CA ASP A 94 -0.10 -14.45 4.37
C ASP A 94 -1.06 -13.51 3.61
N VAL A 95 -0.69 -12.24 3.43
CA VAL A 95 -1.55 -11.20 2.86
C VAL A 95 -1.08 -10.71 1.49
N PHE A 96 0.23 -10.57 1.29
CA PHE A 96 0.82 -9.97 0.09
C PHE A 96 1.32 -11.00 -0.93
N GLU A 97 1.40 -10.59 -2.21
CA GLU A 97 1.65 -11.47 -3.36
C GLU A 97 3.07 -12.08 -3.41
N ALA A 98 4.01 -11.58 -2.60
CA ALA A 98 5.40 -11.97 -2.65
C ALA A 98 6.10 -11.82 -1.29
N ASP A 99 7.16 -12.60 -1.06
CA ASP A 99 8.05 -12.33 0.07
C ASP A 99 8.75 -10.98 -0.15
N ARG A 100 8.40 -10.03 0.73
CA ARG A 100 8.97 -8.68 0.77
C ARG A 100 9.67 -8.37 2.08
N ARG A 101 10.19 -9.37 2.80
CA ARG A 101 10.93 -9.19 4.06
C ARG A 101 12.05 -8.15 3.96
N THR A 102 12.88 -8.23 2.91
CA THR A 102 13.98 -7.27 2.73
C THR A 102 13.45 -5.84 2.56
N PHE A 103 12.36 -5.68 1.82
CA PHE A 103 11.69 -4.40 1.66
C PHE A 103 11.13 -3.91 3.00
N LEU A 104 10.38 -4.74 3.74
CA LEU A 104 9.79 -4.38 5.03
C LEU A 104 10.83 -3.91 6.04
N ARG A 105 12.02 -4.53 6.07
CA ARG A 105 13.11 -4.12 6.94
C ARG A 105 13.50 -2.66 6.73
N PHE A 106 13.61 -2.22 5.48
CA PHE A 106 13.92 -0.82 5.16
C PHE A 106 12.69 0.08 5.30
N TRP A 107 11.51 -0.44 4.95
CA TRP A 107 10.26 0.30 5.00
C TRP A 107 9.90 0.73 6.42
N LEU A 108 10.02 -0.17 7.40
CA LEU A 108 9.73 0.10 8.80
C LEU A 108 10.79 0.97 9.47
N ALA A 109 12.04 0.92 9.00
CA ALA A 109 13.16 1.69 9.53
C ALA A 109 13.19 3.17 9.08
N GLN A 110 12.20 3.63 8.31
CA GLN A 110 12.14 5.03 7.87
C GLN A 110 11.99 5.99 9.08
N PRO A 111 12.78 7.08 9.12
CA PRO A 111 12.72 8.04 10.21
C PRO A 111 11.39 8.80 10.21
N GLY A 112 10.94 9.21 11.39
CA GLY A 112 9.69 9.97 11.55
C GLY A 112 8.40 9.17 11.32
N GLY A 113 8.49 7.86 11.11
CA GLY A 113 7.32 6.99 11.02
C GLY A 113 6.78 6.56 12.38
N ARG A 114 5.45 6.35 12.46
CA ARG A 114 4.76 5.72 13.59
C ARG A 114 4.31 4.33 13.17
N ARG A 115 4.76 3.30 13.90
CA ARG A 115 4.47 1.89 13.64
C ARG A 115 3.60 1.36 14.75
N LEU A 116 2.41 0.86 14.42
CA LEU A 116 1.45 0.39 15.42
C LEU A 116 1.03 -1.05 15.10
N GLY A 117 0.82 -1.82 16.15
CA GLY A 117 0.32 -3.19 16.07
C GLY A 117 -0.83 -3.43 17.03
N VAL A 118 -1.60 -4.48 16.77
CA VAL A 118 -2.61 -5.02 17.69
C VAL A 118 -2.33 -6.51 17.88
N VAL A 119 -2.30 -6.96 19.13
CA VAL A 119 -2.13 -8.37 19.49
C VAL A 119 -3.42 -8.92 20.10
N ARG A 120 -3.86 -10.08 19.63
CA ARG A 120 -4.97 -10.84 20.19
C ARG A 120 -4.54 -12.28 20.43
N ASP A 121 -4.87 -12.82 21.60
CA ASP A 121 -4.51 -14.19 22.00
C ASP A 121 -3.01 -14.51 21.80
N GLY A 122 -2.15 -13.51 22.06
CA GLY A 122 -0.70 -13.63 21.93
C GLY A 122 -0.17 -13.62 20.48
N ARG A 123 -1.00 -13.30 19.48
CA ARG A 123 -0.60 -13.23 18.06
C ARG A 123 -0.89 -11.85 17.47
N LEU A 124 -0.06 -11.42 16.52
CA LEU A 124 -0.30 -10.20 15.77
C LEU A 124 -1.59 -10.34 14.95
N ALA A 125 -2.58 -9.49 15.23
CA ALA A 125 -3.89 -9.48 14.56
C ALA A 125 -3.99 -8.38 13.49
N GLY A 126 -3.01 -7.48 13.46
CA GLY A 126 -2.89 -6.41 12.47
C GLY A 126 -1.77 -5.45 12.81
N TRP A 127 -1.33 -4.68 11.82
CA TRP A 127 -0.31 -3.67 11.96
C TRP A 127 -0.45 -2.58 10.89
N GLY A 128 0.14 -1.42 11.15
CA GLY A 128 0.23 -0.37 10.16
C GLY A 128 1.38 0.59 10.41
N LEU A 129 1.70 1.37 9.38
CA LEU A 129 2.76 2.36 9.38
C LEU A 129 2.22 3.70 8.87
N LEU A 130 2.39 4.75 9.65
CA LEU A 130 2.30 6.13 9.19
C LEU A 130 3.73 6.61 8.91
N ARG A 131 3.97 7.21 7.75
CA ARG A 131 5.28 7.78 7.38
C ARG A 131 5.14 9.19 6.81
N PRO A 132 6.12 10.09 6.99
CA PRO A 132 6.13 11.38 6.32
C PRO A 132 6.09 11.24 4.79
N CYS A 133 5.41 12.14 4.11
CA CYS A 133 5.48 12.29 2.65
C CYS A 133 5.61 13.77 2.26
N ALA A 134 5.61 14.08 0.96
CA ALA A 134 5.84 15.45 0.47
C ALA A 134 4.89 16.48 1.08
N GLU A 135 3.64 16.07 1.34
CA GLU A 135 2.64 16.82 2.09
C GLU A 135 2.12 15.89 3.18
N GLY A 136 2.17 16.32 4.44
CA GLY A 136 1.67 15.56 5.58
C GLY A 136 2.28 14.16 5.73
N SER A 137 1.46 13.16 6.01
CA SER A 137 1.87 11.77 6.25
C SER A 137 0.98 10.75 5.55
N LYS A 138 1.51 9.56 5.28
CA LYS A 138 0.81 8.49 4.60
C LYS A 138 0.81 7.21 5.42
N ILE A 139 -0.38 6.66 5.63
CA ILE A 139 -0.60 5.31 6.11
C ILE A 139 -0.30 4.34 4.97
N GLY A 140 0.63 3.41 5.19
CA GLY A 140 0.92 2.35 4.25
C GLY A 140 2.03 1.40 4.71
N PRO A 141 1.71 0.12 4.94
CA PRO A 141 0.38 -0.47 4.84
C PRO A 141 -0.48 -0.21 6.08
N LEU A 142 -1.76 -0.56 5.98
CA LEU A 142 -2.64 -0.91 7.10
C LEU A 142 -3.22 -2.29 6.82
N MET A 143 -2.82 -3.28 7.61
CA MET A 143 -3.28 -4.65 7.52
C MET A 143 -3.93 -5.09 8.81
N ALA A 144 -5.02 -5.82 8.71
CA ALA A 144 -5.79 -6.24 9.88
C ALA A 144 -6.69 -7.43 9.57
N ASP A 145 -6.80 -8.35 10.53
CA ASP A 145 -7.62 -9.56 10.42
C ASP A 145 -9.12 -9.23 10.34
N ASP A 146 -9.54 -8.11 10.94
CA ASP A 146 -10.92 -7.66 10.92
C ASP A 146 -11.08 -6.15 11.06
N ARG A 147 -12.35 -5.73 10.93
CA ARG A 147 -12.82 -4.35 11.07
C ARG A 147 -12.38 -3.69 12.36
N GLN A 148 -12.48 -4.40 13.48
CA GLN A 148 -12.24 -3.81 14.81
C GLN A 148 -10.75 -3.53 14.99
N VAL A 149 -9.87 -4.42 14.51
CA VAL A 149 -8.42 -4.17 14.49
C VAL A 149 -8.11 -2.99 13.56
N ALA A 150 -8.70 -2.98 12.36
CA ALA A 150 -8.47 -1.91 11.38
C ALA A 150 -8.89 -0.53 11.90
N GLU A 151 -10.02 -0.45 12.60
CA GLU A 151 -10.50 0.78 13.25
C GLU A 151 -9.50 1.31 14.27
N GLN A 152 -9.01 0.45 15.18
CA GLN A 152 -8.01 0.85 16.18
C GLN A 152 -6.72 1.35 15.54
N LEU A 153 -6.19 0.62 14.56
CA LEU A 153 -4.97 1.01 13.84
C LEU A 153 -5.17 2.32 13.07
N LEU A 154 -6.29 2.48 12.36
CA LEU A 154 -6.57 3.69 11.60
C LEU A 154 -6.67 4.90 12.54
N ASP A 155 -7.41 4.77 13.64
CA ASP A 155 -7.61 5.85 14.60
C ASP A 155 -6.27 6.27 15.25
N GLY A 156 -5.44 5.30 15.68
CA GLY A 156 -4.12 5.60 16.24
C GLY A 156 -3.14 6.20 15.24
N LEU A 157 -3.14 5.73 13.99
CA LEU A 157 -2.28 6.28 12.94
C LEU A 157 -2.75 7.68 12.50
N CYS A 158 -4.05 7.94 12.45
CA CYS A 158 -4.58 9.28 12.18
C CYS A 158 -4.29 10.25 13.33
N ALA A 159 -4.38 9.80 14.59
CA ALA A 159 -4.02 10.60 15.75
C ALA A 159 -2.56 11.10 15.67
N ALA A 160 -1.63 10.23 15.27
CA ALA A 160 -0.22 10.58 15.08
C ALA A 160 0.06 11.58 13.94
N GLY A 161 -0.94 11.91 13.11
CA GLY A 161 -0.83 12.87 12.01
C GLY A 161 -0.65 14.33 12.41
N SER A 162 -0.81 14.69 13.69
CA SER A 162 -0.46 15.99 14.27
C SER A 162 -1.03 17.21 13.51
N GLY A 163 -2.32 17.17 13.17
CA GLY A 163 -3.02 18.24 12.44
C GLY A 163 -2.58 18.41 10.96
N GLN A 164 -1.74 17.53 10.43
CA GLN A 164 -1.35 17.53 9.02
C GLN A 164 -2.23 16.57 8.20
N PRO A 165 -2.32 16.72 6.87
CA PRO A 165 -3.01 15.76 6.03
C PRO A 165 -2.46 14.33 6.22
N VAL A 166 -3.36 13.38 6.46
CA VAL A 166 -3.07 11.94 6.54
C VAL A 166 -3.72 11.24 5.35
N PHE A 167 -2.92 10.53 4.57
CA PHE A 167 -3.36 9.81 3.38
C PHE A 167 -3.39 8.29 3.59
N ILE A 168 -4.34 7.60 2.95
CA ILE A 168 -4.39 6.13 2.88
C ILE A 168 -4.86 5.69 1.49
N ASP A 169 -4.23 4.66 0.94
CA ASP A 169 -4.62 4.08 -0.36
C ASP A 169 -5.45 2.82 -0.13
N VAL A 170 -6.73 2.83 -0.50
CA VAL A 170 -7.68 1.73 -0.20
C VAL A 170 -8.03 0.98 -1.49
N PRO A 171 -7.94 -0.36 -1.53
CA PRO A 171 -8.45 -1.13 -2.66
C PRO A 171 -9.99 -1.14 -2.64
N GLU A 172 -10.63 -0.75 -3.75
CA GLU A 172 -12.10 -0.69 -3.86
C GLU A 172 -12.76 -2.07 -3.71
N THR A 173 -12.00 -3.14 -3.93
CA THR A 173 -12.40 -4.54 -3.71
C THR A 173 -12.50 -4.95 -2.23
N ASN A 174 -12.06 -4.11 -1.29
CA ASN A 174 -12.35 -4.26 0.13
C ASN A 174 -13.48 -3.29 0.55
N PRO A 175 -14.76 -3.72 0.49
CA PRO A 175 -15.90 -2.84 0.78
C PRO A 175 -15.93 -2.36 2.23
N GLU A 176 -15.40 -3.15 3.18
CA GLU A 176 -15.35 -2.75 4.58
C GLU A 176 -14.31 -1.66 4.82
N ALA A 177 -13.14 -1.73 4.16
CA ALA A 177 -12.16 -0.65 4.21
C ALA A 177 -12.73 0.65 3.62
N MET A 178 -13.44 0.56 2.50
CA MET A 178 -14.13 1.70 1.89
C MET A 178 -15.20 2.30 2.83
N ARG A 179 -15.95 1.46 3.55
CA ARG A 179 -16.92 1.91 4.56
C ARG A 179 -16.22 2.55 5.77
N LEU A 180 -15.05 2.05 6.16
CA LEU A 180 -14.27 2.57 7.28
C LEU A 180 -13.79 3.99 7.01
N VAL A 181 -13.08 4.22 5.91
CA VAL A 181 -12.55 5.55 5.59
C VAL A 181 -13.68 6.59 5.42
N ARG A 182 -14.82 6.21 4.84
CA ARG A 182 -16.02 7.07 4.79
C ARG A 182 -16.59 7.39 6.17
N ALA A 183 -16.66 6.40 7.07
CA ALA A 183 -17.16 6.59 8.44
C ALA A 183 -16.24 7.50 9.28
N ARG A 184 -14.96 7.62 8.91
CA ARG A 184 -14.00 8.55 9.51
C ARG A 184 -13.92 9.91 8.80
N GLY A 185 -14.87 10.20 7.90
CA GLY A 185 -14.92 11.49 7.20
C GLY A 185 -13.78 11.72 6.22
N MET A 186 -13.04 10.66 5.85
CA MET A 186 -11.96 10.80 4.87
C MET A 186 -12.54 11.06 3.48
N THR A 187 -11.90 11.95 2.73
CA THR A 187 -12.34 12.35 1.38
C THR A 187 -11.42 11.79 0.30
N PRO A 188 -11.95 11.32 -0.84
CA PRO A 188 -11.12 10.81 -1.92
C PRO A 188 -10.36 11.95 -2.62
N CYS A 189 -9.09 11.74 -2.96
CA CYS A 189 -8.26 12.76 -3.61
C CYS A 189 -7.41 12.25 -4.79
N PHE A 190 -7.28 10.94 -4.98
CA PHE A 190 -6.56 10.35 -6.11
C PHE A 190 -6.99 8.90 -6.36
N GLU A 191 -6.69 8.36 -7.53
CA GLU A 191 -7.01 6.96 -7.86
C GLU A 191 -6.00 6.32 -8.80
N THR A 192 -5.86 5.00 -8.69
CA THR A 192 -5.07 4.15 -9.56
C THR A 192 -5.85 2.89 -9.93
N ALA A 193 -5.39 2.20 -10.97
CA ALA A 193 -5.87 0.91 -11.40
C ALA A 193 -4.78 -0.12 -11.18
N ARG A 194 -5.05 -1.13 -10.33
CA ARG A 194 -4.24 -2.34 -10.24
C ARG A 194 -4.41 -3.12 -11.51
N MET A 195 -3.31 -3.39 -12.20
CA MET A 195 -3.31 -4.19 -13.42
C MET A 195 -2.24 -5.26 -13.35
N ASN A 196 -2.54 -6.44 -13.90
CA ASN A 196 -1.65 -7.58 -13.91
C ASN A 196 -1.39 -8.07 -15.33
N ARG A 197 -0.16 -8.51 -15.60
CA ARG A 197 0.21 -9.30 -16.77
C ARG A 197 0.66 -10.68 -16.29
N GLY A 198 -0.13 -11.69 -16.62
CA GLY A 198 -0.01 -13.03 -16.01
C GLY A 198 -1.03 -13.22 -14.89
N VAL A 199 -0.98 -14.39 -14.23
CA VAL A 199 -1.88 -14.72 -13.12
C VAL A 199 -1.17 -14.39 -11.80
N PRO A 200 -1.65 -13.41 -11.01
CA PRO A 200 -1.02 -13.09 -9.75
C PRO A 200 -1.27 -14.20 -8.73
N PRO A 201 -0.38 -14.38 -7.74
CA PRO A 201 -0.68 -15.19 -6.56
C PRO A 201 -1.96 -14.71 -5.88
N PRO A 202 -2.75 -15.62 -5.28
CA PRO A 202 -3.91 -15.21 -4.52
C PRO A 202 -3.49 -14.34 -3.32
N ILE A 203 -4.30 -13.33 -3.01
CA ILE A 203 -4.15 -12.49 -1.83
C ILE A 203 -5.43 -12.44 -1.03
N ASP A 204 -5.29 -12.28 0.29
CA ASP A 204 -6.41 -11.96 1.17
C ASP A 204 -6.67 -10.45 1.17
N ILE A 205 -7.35 -9.97 0.11
CA ILE A 205 -7.70 -8.55 -0.03
C ILE A 205 -8.54 -8.01 1.14
N GLY A 206 -9.26 -8.90 1.84
CA GLY A 206 -10.06 -8.54 3.02
C GLY A 206 -9.21 -8.06 4.19
N LYS A 207 -7.94 -8.47 4.25
CA LYS A 207 -6.97 -8.04 5.26
C LYS A 207 -6.19 -6.78 4.87
N ILE A 208 -6.34 -6.30 3.64
CA ILE A 208 -5.68 -5.09 3.15
C ILE A 208 -6.65 -3.91 3.27
N TRP A 209 -6.44 -3.08 4.28
CA TRP A 209 -7.25 -1.90 4.55
C TRP A 209 -6.60 -0.61 4.03
N GLY A 210 -5.27 -0.64 3.91
CA GLY A 210 -4.45 0.36 3.24
C GLY A 210 -3.26 -0.30 2.56
N LEU A 211 -3.08 -0.04 1.26
CA LEU A 211 -1.93 -0.52 0.50
C LEU A 211 -0.63 0.04 1.08
N THR A 212 0.48 -0.68 0.85
CA THR A 212 1.81 -0.20 1.23
C THR A 212 2.14 1.09 0.49
N THR A 213 2.13 1.02 -0.85
CA THR A 213 2.29 2.18 -1.74
C THR A 213 2.01 1.80 -3.21
N PHE A 214 1.50 2.72 -4.02
CA PHE A 214 1.23 2.46 -5.45
C PHE A 214 2.48 2.12 -6.28
N GLU A 215 3.64 2.56 -5.82
CA GLU A 215 4.89 2.42 -6.57
C GLU A 215 5.53 1.03 -6.40
N LEU A 216 5.18 0.29 -5.34
CA LEU A 216 5.88 -0.94 -4.95
C LEU A 216 4.93 -2.08 -4.56
N GLY A 217 3.60 -1.86 -4.62
CA GLY A 217 2.57 -2.82 -4.26
C GLY A 217 2.18 -2.75 -2.79
#